data_AF-A0A1Q6Q6X8-F1
#
_entry.id   AF-A0A1Q6Q6X8-F1
#
_cell.length_a   1.000
_cell.length_b   1.000
_cell.length_c   1.000
_cell.angle_alpha   90.00
_cell.angle_beta   90.00
_cell.angle_gamma   90.00
#
_symmetry.space_group_name_H-M   'P 1'
#
loop_
_entity.id
_entity.type
_entity.pdbx_description
1 polymer ?
#
loop_
_entity_poly.entity_id
_entity_poly.type
_entity_poly.pdbx_seq_one_letter_code
_entity_poly.pdbx_strand_id
1 'polypeptide(L)'
;MSYPKTGEEVYVSLNLSNTMLTGLGKGTITREDVSVDYLKKLFMQHGVIVSAKPEYRNIMERVNSTYDLGLEIPAKLQLFQLSEQHRRLVVVNISGLQRKNGSLLPSYTEEELDEATFTFVKYYVQGEHYDELVEENKKLRYELEQEISWRNRTDSEG
;
A
#
# COMPACT_ATOMS: atom_id res chain seq x y z
N MET A 1 -8.77 9.70 -15.94
CA MET A 1 -9.36 9.91 -14.60
C MET A 1 -8.22 10.19 -13.65
N SER A 2 -8.33 11.18 -12.77
CA SER A 2 -7.31 11.46 -11.74
C SER A 2 -7.87 10.99 -10.40
N TYR A 3 -7.02 10.39 -9.58
CA TYR A 3 -7.42 9.85 -8.28
C TYR A 3 -7.52 10.97 -7.22
N PRO A 4 -8.43 10.86 -6.24
CA PRO A 4 -8.61 11.88 -5.21
C PRO A 4 -7.37 11.98 -4.31
N LYS A 5 -7.00 13.21 -3.90
CA LYS A 5 -5.95 13.44 -2.89
C LYS A 5 -6.62 13.56 -1.53
N THR A 6 -6.57 12.48 -0.75
CA THR A 6 -7.32 12.35 0.51
C THR A 6 -6.44 12.53 1.75
N GLY A 7 -5.11 12.56 1.59
CA GLY A 7 -4.17 12.43 2.71
C GLY A 7 -3.96 10.99 3.20
N GLU A 8 -4.71 10.02 2.67
CA GLU A 8 -4.53 8.58 2.92
C GLU A 8 -4.03 7.82 1.68
N GLU A 9 -3.32 8.52 0.79
CA GLU A 9 -2.95 7.99 -0.52
C GLU A 9 -2.13 6.71 -0.43
N VAL A 10 -2.36 5.83 -1.41
CA VAL A 10 -1.56 4.61 -1.57
C VAL A 10 -0.28 4.97 -2.31
N TYR A 11 0.87 4.66 -1.71
CA TYR A 11 2.15 4.89 -2.37
C TYR A 11 2.47 3.70 -3.27
N VAL A 12 2.86 3.95 -4.53
CA VAL A 12 3.31 2.91 -5.46
C VAL A 12 4.79 3.09 -5.73
N SER A 13 5.59 2.05 -5.50
CA SER A 13 7.03 2.06 -5.76
C SER A 13 7.46 0.78 -6.48
N LEU A 14 8.61 0.82 -7.17
CA LEU A 14 9.25 -0.36 -7.74
C LEU A 14 10.16 -1.08 -6.75
N ASN A 15 10.60 -0.37 -5.69
CA ASN A 15 11.51 -0.89 -4.68
C ASN A 15 11.08 -0.45 -3.29
N LEU A 16 11.24 -1.32 -2.31
CA LEU A 16 11.14 -0.98 -0.89
C LEU A 16 12.53 -0.57 -0.40
N SER A 17 12.68 0.66 0.10
CA SER A 17 13.95 1.13 0.69
C SER A 17 13.86 1.13 2.21
N ASN A 18 14.93 0.72 2.91
CA ASN A 18 14.99 0.77 4.38
C ASN A 18 14.80 2.18 4.94
N THR A 19 15.10 3.22 4.15
CA THR A 19 14.84 4.62 4.48
C THR A 19 13.35 4.97 4.53
N MET A 20 12.51 4.23 3.80
CA MET A 20 11.04 4.36 3.88
C MET A 20 10.52 3.77 5.20
N LEU A 21 11.27 2.85 5.81
CA LEU A 21 10.88 2.12 7.03
C LEU A 21 11.42 2.74 8.32
N THR A 22 12.28 3.76 8.22
CA THR A 22 13.01 4.30 9.38
C THR A 22 12.08 4.96 10.41
N GLY A 23 10.87 5.35 10.02
CA GLY A 23 9.85 5.91 10.91
C GLY A 23 8.99 4.88 11.66
N LEU A 24 9.15 3.57 11.40
CA LEU A 24 8.21 2.54 11.87
C LEU A 24 8.60 1.85 13.19
N GLY A 25 9.76 2.18 13.77
CA GLY A 25 10.20 1.53 15.02
C GLY A 25 10.24 0.00 14.92
N LYS A 26 9.68 -0.70 15.92
CA LYS A 26 9.51 -2.18 15.93
C LYS A 26 8.22 -2.64 15.24
N GLY A 27 7.82 -1.99 14.15
CA GLY A 27 6.64 -2.40 13.39
C GLY A 27 6.83 -3.74 12.65
N THR A 28 5.78 -4.55 12.59
CA THR A 28 5.72 -5.72 11.71
C THR A 28 5.30 -5.29 10.31
N ILE A 29 6.03 -5.75 9.30
CA ILE A 29 5.71 -5.49 7.90
C ILE A 29 5.13 -6.76 7.30
N THR A 30 3.86 -6.69 6.93
CA THR A 30 3.17 -7.79 6.25
C THR A 30 3.07 -7.46 4.77
N ARG A 31 3.30 -8.45 3.92
CA ARG A 31 3.19 -8.34 2.45
C ARG A 31 2.15 -9.32 1.94
N GLU A 32 1.25 -8.86 1.07
CA GLU A 32 0.25 -9.68 0.40
C GLU A 32 0.27 -9.43 -1.12
N ASP A 33 0.16 -10.48 -1.91
CA ASP A 33 -0.05 -10.35 -3.35
C ASP A 33 -1.48 -9.89 -3.61
N VAL A 34 -1.63 -8.81 -4.39
CA VAL A 34 -2.94 -8.21 -4.68
C VAL A 34 -3.22 -8.19 -6.17
N SER A 35 -4.50 -8.35 -6.51
CA SER A 35 -4.95 -8.26 -7.89
C SER A 35 -5.06 -6.81 -8.37
N VAL A 36 -5.01 -6.64 -9.69
CA VAL A 36 -5.16 -5.34 -10.36
C VAL A 36 -6.52 -4.71 -10.06
N ASP A 37 -7.60 -5.51 -10.07
CA ASP A 37 -8.95 -5.04 -9.74
C ASP A 37 -9.05 -4.49 -8.32
N TYR A 38 -8.37 -5.14 -7.36
CA TYR A 38 -8.32 -4.66 -5.99
C TYR A 38 -7.57 -3.33 -5.89
N LEU A 39 -6.44 -3.20 -6.60
CA LEU A 39 -5.68 -1.95 -6.65
C LEU A 39 -6.49 -0.80 -7.23
N LYS A 40 -7.20 -1.02 -8.34
CA LYS A 40 -8.05 0.03 -8.94
C LYS A 40 -9.08 0.55 -7.95
N LYS A 41 -9.75 -0.34 -7.21
CA LYS A 41 -10.69 0.04 -6.14
C LYS A 41 -9.99 0.83 -5.02
N LEU A 42 -8.82 0.36 -4.60
CA LEU A 42 -8.05 1.01 -3.52
C LEU A 42 -7.62 2.43 -3.91
N PHE A 43 -7.12 2.61 -5.14
CA PHE A 43 -6.71 3.91 -5.68
C PHE A 43 -7.91 4.85 -5.84
N MET A 44 -9.08 4.34 -6.28
CA MET A 44 -10.32 5.12 -6.36
C MET A 44 -10.76 5.62 -4.98
N GLN A 45 -10.63 4.81 -3.94
CA GLN A 45 -11.09 5.14 -2.60
C GLN A 45 -10.17 6.12 -1.85
N HIS A 46 -8.86 5.91 -1.95
CA HIS A 46 -7.89 6.64 -1.11
C HIS A 46 -6.97 7.58 -1.88
N GLY A 47 -6.89 7.46 -3.19
CA GLY A 47 -5.84 8.13 -3.96
C GLY A 47 -4.60 7.26 -4.13
N VAL A 48 -3.77 7.64 -5.10
CA VAL A 48 -2.49 6.98 -5.36
C VAL A 48 -1.41 7.99 -5.67
N ILE A 49 -0.22 7.78 -5.10
CA ILE A 49 0.98 8.57 -5.36
C ILE A 49 2.08 7.63 -5.84
N VAL A 50 2.57 7.86 -7.06
CA VAL A 50 3.71 7.10 -7.59
C VAL A 50 5.01 7.68 -7.05
N SER A 51 5.74 6.89 -6.29
CA SER A 51 7.11 7.17 -5.87
C SER A 51 8.06 6.24 -6.64
N ALA A 52 8.36 6.61 -7.88
CA ALA A 52 9.38 5.96 -8.68
C ALA A 52 10.46 6.97 -9.06
N LYS A 53 11.70 6.49 -9.21
CA LYS A 53 12.75 7.32 -9.78
C LYS A 53 12.43 7.65 -11.24
N PRO A 54 12.78 8.85 -11.73
CA PRO A 54 12.55 9.21 -13.14
C PRO A 54 13.20 8.25 -14.13
N GLU A 55 14.30 7.61 -13.74
CA GLU A 55 14.98 6.59 -14.54
C GLU A 55 14.10 5.35 -14.82
N TYR A 56 13.11 5.04 -13.99
CA TYR A 56 12.19 3.91 -14.19
C TYR A 56 10.83 4.32 -14.75
N ARG A 57 10.71 5.55 -15.26
CA ARG A 57 9.48 6.10 -15.80
C ARG A 57 8.89 5.23 -16.90
N ASN A 58 9.71 4.76 -17.83
CA ASN A 58 9.26 3.94 -18.96
C ASN A 58 8.58 2.65 -18.49
N ILE A 59 9.12 2.02 -17.45
CA ILE A 59 8.56 0.80 -16.86
C ILE A 59 7.21 1.11 -16.19
N MET A 60 7.14 2.20 -15.42
CA MET A 60 5.88 2.64 -14.79
C MET A 60 4.81 3.01 -15.82
N GLU A 61 5.19 3.67 -16.92
CA GLU A 61 4.29 4.01 -18.02
C GLU A 61 3.77 2.74 -18.69
N ARG A 62 4.64 1.75 -18.91
CA ARG A 62 4.23 0.44 -19.43
C ARG A 62 3.26 -0.27 -18.50
N VAL A 63 3.58 -0.39 -17.21
CA VAL A 63 2.69 -0.98 -16.20
C VAL A 63 1.34 -0.27 -16.20
N ASN A 64 1.36 1.06 -16.25
CA ASN A 64 0.14 1.86 -16.27
C ASN A 64 -0.71 1.58 -17.53
N SER A 65 -0.07 1.44 -18.70
CA SER A 65 -0.75 1.14 -19.97
C SER A 65 -1.26 -0.30 -20.03
N THR A 66 -0.49 -1.28 -19.55
CA THR A 66 -0.84 -2.71 -19.58
C THR A 66 -2.02 -3.02 -18.68
N TYR A 67 -2.05 -2.43 -17.47
CA TYR A 67 -3.09 -2.72 -16.47
C TYR A 67 -4.18 -1.64 -16.39
N ASP A 68 -4.06 -0.57 -17.17
CA ASP A 68 -4.97 0.59 -17.18
C ASP A 68 -5.23 1.11 -15.76
N LEU A 69 -4.13 1.40 -15.04
CA LEU A 69 -4.19 1.81 -13.64
C LEU A 69 -4.44 3.31 -13.46
N GLY A 70 -4.34 4.13 -14.51
CA GLY A 70 -4.52 5.57 -14.42
C GLY A 70 -3.53 6.29 -13.48
N LEU A 71 -2.34 5.72 -13.27
CA LEU A 71 -1.32 6.28 -12.38
C LEU A 71 -0.72 7.57 -12.96
N GLU A 72 -0.62 8.61 -12.13
CA GLU A 72 0.10 9.84 -12.46
C GLU A 72 1.58 9.68 -12.11
N ILE A 73 2.44 9.56 -13.13
CA ILE A 73 3.88 9.36 -12.92
C ILE A 73 4.55 10.72 -12.78
N PRO A 74 5.09 11.06 -11.60
CA PRO A 74 5.69 12.37 -11.38
C PRO A 74 7.02 12.50 -12.10
N ALA A 75 7.34 13.73 -12.54
CA ALA A 75 8.63 14.05 -13.16
C ALA A 75 9.81 13.99 -12.18
N LYS A 76 9.54 13.98 -10.87
CA LYS A 76 10.54 13.91 -9.79
C LYS A 76 10.16 12.81 -8.80
N LEU A 77 11.17 12.16 -8.24
CA LEU A 77 10.99 11.16 -7.17
C LEU A 77 10.28 11.83 -5.99
N GLN A 78 9.12 11.29 -5.60
CA GLN A 78 8.42 11.72 -4.39
C GLN A 78 8.89 10.87 -3.21
N LEU A 79 9.74 11.46 -2.36
CA LEU A 79 10.16 10.81 -1.14
C LEU A 79 8.99 10.77 -0.15
N PHE A 80 8.71 9.60 0.39
CA PHE A 80 7.73 9.39 1.44
C PHE A 80 8.33 8.52 2.54
N GLN A 81 7.81 8.68 3.75
CA GLN A 81 8.13 7.82 4.88
C GLN A 81 6.86 7.06 5.26
N LEU A 82 6.98 5.74 5.37
CA LEU A 82 5.90 4.94 5.92
C LEU A 82 5.76 5.30 7.40
N SER A 83 4.52 5.60 7.79
CA SER A 83 4.14 5.89 9.15
C SER A 83 2.85 5.14 9.49
N GLU A 84 2.46 5.15 10.76
CA GLU A 84 1.15 4.63 11.16
C GLU A 84 -0.03 5.34 10.50
N GLN A 85 0.13 6.54 9.96
CA GLN A 85 -0.93 7.23 9.23
C GLN A 85 -0.90 6.89 7.72
N HIS A 86 0.28 6.56 7.19
CA HIS A 86 0.47 6.20 5.77
C HIS A 86 0.96 4.76 5.63
N ARG A 87 0.10 3.80 5.99
CA ARG A 87 0.46 2.36 6.09
C ARG A 87 0.36 1.59 4.76
N ARG A 88 -0.03 2.24 3.66
CA ARG A 88 -0.41 1.57 2.40
C ARG A 88 0.66 1.81 1.33
N LEU A 89 1.60 0.88 1.21
CA LEU A 89 2.56 0.85 0.12
C LEU A 89 2.23 -0.33 -0.80
N VAL A 90 2.27 -0.09 -2.10
CA VAL A 90 2.18 -1.11 -3.13
C VAL A 90 3.51 -1.13 -3.86
N VAL A 91 4.18 -2.28 -3.82
CA VAL A 91 5.39 -2.51 -4.58
C VAL A 91 5.04 -3.28 -5.84
N VAL A 92 5.45 -2.75 -7.00
CA VAL A 92 5.35 -3.47 -8.26
C VAL A 92 6.59 -4.33 -8.42
N ASN A 93 6.40 -5.64 -8.29
CA ASN A 93 7.43 -6.61 -8.57
C ASN A 93 7.49 -6.90 -10.06
N ILE A 94 8.70 -6.88 -10.59
CA ILE A 94 8.97 -7.11 -12.00
C ILE A 94 9.85 -8.34 -12.15
N SER A 95 9.33 -9.32 -12.86
CA SER A 95 9.98 -10.59 -13.20
C SER A 95 10.21 -10.66 -14.71
N GLY A 96 11.28 -11.33 -15.14
CA GLY A 96 11.64 -11.46 -16.56
C GLY A 96 12.61 -10.39 -17.07
N LEU A 97 12.78 -9.26 -16.38
CA LEU A 97 13.73 -8.21 -16.77
C LEU A 97 15.15 -8.43 -16.21
N GLN A 98 16.16 -8.12 -17.01
CA GLN A 98 17.56 -8.16 -16.59
C GLN A 98 17.85 -7.17 -15.45
N ARG A 99 18.73 -7.57 -14.52
CA ARG A 99 19.15 -6.74 -13.38
C ARG A 99 20.66 -6.60 -13.36
N LYS A 100 21.15 -5.43 -12.96
CA LYS A 100 22.59 -5.18 -12.72
C LYS A 100 22.79 -4.89 -11.24
N ASN A 101 23.63 -5.69 -10.58
CA ASN A 101 23.86 -5.60 -9.12
C ASN A 101 22.55 -5.64 -8.29
N GLY A 102 21.59 -6.47 -8.70
CA GLY A 102 20.27 -6.58 -8.05
C GLY A 102 19.27 -5.47 -8.38
N SER A 103 19.71 -4.39 -9.03
CA SER A 103 18.85 -3.27 -9.44
C SER A 103 18.35 -3.44 -10.87
N LEU A 104 17.12 -2.97 -11.12
CA LEU A 104 16.59 -2.87 -12.49
C LEU A 104 17.40 -1.85 -13.30
N LEU A 105 17.54 -2.11 -14.60
CA LEU A 105 18.16 -1.21 -15.55
C LEU A 105 17.26 0.02 -15.77
N PRO A 106 17.85 1.18 -16.13
CA PRO A 106 17.10 2.40 -16.43
C PRO A 106 16.21 2.30 -17.67
N SER A 107 16.50 1.37 -18.57
CA SER A 107 15.79 1.24 -19.84
C SER A 107 15.78 -0.21 -20.30
N TYR A 108 14.66 -0.62 -20.89
CA TYR A 108 14.44 -1.91 -21.50
C TYR A 108 13.80 -1.69 -22.87
N THR A 109 13.95 -2.66 -23.78
CA THR A 109 13.25 -2.64 -25.06
C THR A 109 11.76 -2.95 -24.86
N GLU A 110 10.92 -2.64 -25.86
CA GLU A 110 9.50 -2.99 -25.79
C GLU A 110 9.29 -4.51 -25.71
N GLU A 111 10.12 -5.29 -26.40
CA GLU A 111 10.10 -6.75 -26.38
C GLU A 111 10.40 -7.30 -24.98
N GLU A 112 11.44 -6.78 -24.30
CA GLU A 112 11.75 -7.16 -22.92
C GLU A 112 10.60 -6.82 -21.97
N LEU A 113 9.96 -5.66 -22.18
CA LEU A 113 8.81 -5.23 -21.38
C LEU A 113 7.54 -6.04 -21.66
N ASP A 114 7.39 -6.61 -22.86
CA ASP A 114 6.29 -7.52 -23.22
C ASP A 114 6.46 -8.91 -22.61
N GLU A 115 7.69 -9.40 -22.51
CA GLU A 115 8.00 -10.66 -21.83
C GLU A 115 7.99 -10.51 -20.29
N ALA A 116 8.08 -9.28 -19.79
CA ALA A 116 8.07 -9.01 -18.36
C ALA A 116 6.71 -9.32 -17.73
N THR A 117 6.76 -10.01 -16.59
CA THR A 117 5.58 -10.23 -15.74
C THR A 117 5.60 -9.23 -14.60
N PHE A 118 4.51 -8.50 -14.44
CA PHE A 118 4.33 -7.56 -13.33
C PHE A 118 3.37 -8.15 -12.29
N THR A 119 3.82 -8.19 -11.05
CA THR A 119 2.99 -8.57 -9.90
C THR A 119 2.94 -7.41 -8.91
N PHE A 120 1.85 -7.33 -8.17
CA PHE A 120 1.63 -6.24 -7.24
C PHE A 120 1.58 -6.79 -5.82
N VAL A 121 2.44 -6.27 -4.97
CA VAL A 121 2.54 -6.68 -3.57
C VAL A 121 2.18 -5.50 -2.70
N LYS A 122 1.11 -5.64 -1.93
CA LYS A 122 0.72 -4.64 -0.95
C LYS A 122 1.46 -4.90 0.36
N TYR A 123 2.18 -3.89 0.79
CA TYR A 123 2.87 -3.80 2.07
C TYR A 123 2.00 -3.05 3.05
N TYR A 124 1.72 -3.70 4.17
CA TYR A 124 1.08 -3.09 5.33
C TYR A 124 2.09 -3.03 6.44
N VAL A 125 2.09 -1.87 7.10
CA VAL A 125 2.83 -1.74 8.34
C VAL A 125 1.86 -1.80 9.50
N GLN A 126 2.11 -2.73 10.41
CA GLN A 126 1.49 -2.80 11.72
C GLN A 126 2.49 -2.26 12.74
N GLY A 127 2.19 -1.13 13.38
CA GLY A 127 2.94 -0.70 14.57
C GLY A 127 2.51 -1.51 15.79
N GLU A 128 3.34 -1.57 16.84
CA GLU A 128 2.98 -2.21 18.13
C GLU A 128 1.68 -1.62 18.70
N HIS A 129 1.40 -0.34 18.41
CA HIS A 129 0.21 0.33 18.87
C HIS A 129 -1.08 -0.18 18.21
N TYR A 130 -1.01 -0.86 17.05
CA TYR A 130 -2.19 -1.50 16.46
C TYR A 130 -2.64 -2.71 17.28
N ASP A 131 -1.70 -3.51 17.76
CA ASP A 131 -2.03 -4.68 18.60
C ASP A 131 -2.63 -4.20 19.93
N GLU A 132 -2.05 -3.16 20.55
CA GLU A 132 -2.62 -2.50 21.72
C GLU A 132 -4.03 -1.93 21.44
N LEU A 133 -4.22 -1.20 20.33
CA LEU A 133 -5.53 -0.64 19.98
C LEU A 133 -6.57 -1.72 19.69
N VAL A 134 -6.20 -2.82 19.03
CA VAL A 134 -7.13 -3.94 18.76
C VAL A 134 -7.55 -4.61 20.06
N GLU A 135 -6.61 -4.80 20.98
CA GLU A 135 -6.87 -5.39 22.29
C GLU A 135 -7.74 -4.47 23.15
N GLU A 136 -7.47 -3.17 23.14
CA GLU A 136 -8.30 -2.15 23.79
C GLU A 136 -9.71 -2.09 23.18
N ASN A 137 -9.83 -2.13 21.85
CA ASN A 137 -11.13 -2.15 21.16
C ASN A 137 -11.94 -3.40 21.54
N LYS A 138 -11.28 -4.57 21.61
CA LYS A 138 -11.91 -5.83 22.02
C LYS A 138 -12.43 -5.75 23.46
N LYS A 139 -11.65 -5.13 24.36
CA LYS A 139 -12.05 -4.91 25.76
C LYS A 139 -13.23 -3.95 25.86
N LEU A 140 -13.19 -2.82 25.18
CA LEU A 140 -14.27 -1.82 25.16
C LEU A 140 -15.58 -2.40 24.60
N ARG A 141 -15.51 -3.23 23.56
CA ARG A 141 -16.69 -3.93 23.02
C ARG A 141 -17.31 -4.89 24.04
N TYR A 142 -16.48 -5.61 24.79
CA TYR A 142 -16.95 -6.50 25.85
C TYR A 142 -17.63 -5.74 26.99
N GLU A 143 -17.05 -4.62 27.44
CA GLU A 143 -17.64 -3.75 28.46
C GLU A 143 -18.99 -3.18 27.99
N LEU A 144 -19.05 -2.72 26.74
CA LEU A 144 -20.30 -2.22 26.14
C LEU A 144 -21.38 -3.31 26.05
N GLU A 145 -21.02 -4.52 25.63
CA GLU A 145 -21.95 -5.66 25.58
C GLU A 145 -22.46 -6.05 26.97
N GLN A 146 -21.60 -5.99 28.00
CA GLN A 146 -22.04 -6.20 29.39
C GLN A 146 -23.02 -5.12 29.83
N GLU A 147 -22.73 -3.84 29.57
CA GLU A 147 -23.60 -2.73 29.97
C GLU A 147 -24.97 -2.78 29.28
N ILE A 148 -25.00 -3.14 27.99
CA ILE A 148 -26.24 -3.37 27.23
C ILE A 148 -27.03 -4.55 27.84
N SER A 149 -26.36 -5.65 28.18
CA SER A 149 -26.98 -6.82 28.81
C SER A 149 -27.57 -6.48 30.18
N TRP A 150 -26.86 -5.69 30.99
CA TRP A 150 -27.36 -5.20 32.27
C TRP A 150 -28.58 -4.30 32.11
N ARG A 151 -28.56 -3.35 31.17
CA ARG A 151 -29.71 -2.49 30.86
C ARG A 151 -30.93 -3.30 30.41
N ASN A 152 -30.75 -4.24 29.49
CA ASN A 152 -31.85 -5.07 28.97
C ASN A 152 -32.48 -5.95 30.05
N ARG A 153 -31.70 -6.39 31.06
CA ARG A 153 -32.24 -7.11 32.23
C ARG A 153 -33.03 -6.19 33.15
N THR A 154 -32.53 -4.98 33.44
CA THR A 154 -33.24 -4.02 34.29
C THR A 154 -34.50 -3.43 33.64
N ASP A 155 -34.54 -3.31 32.31
CA ASP A 155 -35.74 -2.88 31.56
C ASP A 155 -36.81 -4.00 31.46
N SER A 156 -36.42 -5.28 31.62
CA SER A 156 -37.36 -6.41 31.59
C SER A 156 -38.02 -6.71 32.96
N GLU A 157 -37.60 -6.01 34.01
CA GLU A 157 -38.13 -6.14 35.39
C GLU A 157 -38.96 -4.92 35.84
N GLY A 158 -39.31 -4.00 34.92
CA GLY A 158 -40.21 -2.85 35.15
C GLY A 158 -41.55 -2.99 34.44
#